data_AF-A0A7K2B294-F1
#
_entry.id   AF-A0A7K2B294-F1
#
_cell.length_a   1.000
_cell.length_b   1.000
_cell.length_c   1.000
_cell.angle_alpha   90.00
_cell.angle_beta   90.00
_cell.angle_gamma   90.00
#
_symmetry.space_group_name_H-M   'P 1'
#
loop_
_entity.id
_entity.type
_entity.pdbx_description
1 polymer ?
#
loop_
_entity_poly.entity_id
_entity_poly.type
_entity_poly.pdbx_seq_one_letter_code
_entity_poly.pdbx_strand_id
1 'polypeptide(L)'
;MSFDRVGGASPRGSSLERDEHHMYIRALKRLFGYAHVLLGLAVAGQFVASPTYDVATSSDVWDAISFAMAVGTATALVISLVRIREVGKLPDWRATTMLIAAACLFLLFFRLWLGWEVYDSEETPPWEIRLLLWYAIDVLFVIVSVTVGRYLLRTATSQAGG
;
A
#
# COMPACT_ATOMS: atom_id res chain seq x y z
N MET A 1 40.64 3.78 -53.14
CA MET A 1 40.90 3.15 -51.83
C MET A 1 39.60 3.20 -51.03
N SER A 2 39.03 2.02 -50.78
CA SER A 2 37.84 1.80 -49.96
C SER A 2 38.24 1.80 -48.48
N PHE A 3 37.39 2.36 -47.63
CA PHE A 3 37.36 2.09 -46.20
C PHE A 3 35.93 1.71 -45.79
N ASP A 4 35.61 0.44 -45.97
CA ASP A 4 34.60 -0.26 -45.18
C ASP A 4 35.19 -0.62 -43.81
N ARG A 5 34.55 -0.15 -42.73
CA ARG A 5 34.50 -0.75 -41.38
C ARG A 5 33.32 -0.09 -40.68
N VAL A 6 32.11 -0.64 -40.78
CA VAL A 6 31.59 -1.74 -39.93
C VAL A 6 31.97 -1.56 -38.47
N GLY A 7 31.10 -0.86 -37.77
CA GLY A 7 30.98 -0.81 -36.31
C GLY A 7 29.51 -0.68 -35.94
N GLY A 8 28.67 -1.56 -36.49
CA GLY A 8 27.28 -1.68 -36.10
C GLY A 8 27.21 -2.22 -34.68
N ALA A 9 27.15 -1.33 -33.69
CA ALA A 9 26.75 -1.68 -32.34
C ALA A 9 25.35 -2.32 -32.42
N SER A 10 25.28 -3.60 -32.04
CA SER A 10 24.04 -4.38 -32.08
C SER A 10 22.96 -3.71 -31.21
N PRO A 11 21.78 -3.33 -31.77
CA PRO A 11 20.67 -2.76 -30.98
C PRO A 11 19.96 -3.79 -30.09
N ARG A 12 20.30 -5.09 -30.21
CA ARG A 12 19.54 -6.22 -29.66
C ARG A 12 19.63 -6.40 -28.14
N GLY A 13 20.64 -5.84 -27.49
CA GLY A 13 20.73 -5.88 -26.01
C GLY A 13 19.65 -5.04 -25.32
N SER A 14 19.16 -3.99 -25.99
CA SER A 14 18.28 -3.00 -25.36
C SER A 14 16.78 -3.36 -25.33
N SER A 15 16.33 -4.33 -26.12
CA SER A 15 14.91 -4.73 -26.15
C SER A 15 14.61 -5.81 -25.11
N LEU A 16 15.48 -6.83 -25.00
CA LEU A 16 15.32 -7.91 -24.04
C LEU A 16 15.37 -7.42 -22.58
N GLU A 17 16.33 -6.55 -22.23
CA GLU A 17 16.40 -5.96 -20.88
C GLU A 17 15.17 -5.09 -20.55
N ARG A 18 14.61 -4.39 -21.54
CA ARG A 18 13.36 -3.65 -21.35
C ARG A 18 12.19 -4.60 -21.14
N ASP A 19 12.07 -5.65 -21.93
CA ASP A 19 10.96 -6.60 -21.83
C ASP A 19 10.95 -7.33 -20.47
N GLU A 20 12.12 -7.72 -19.98
CA GLU A 20 12.29 -8.29 -18.64
C GLU A 20 11.90 -7.29 -17.55
N HIS A 21 12.36 -6.04 -17.63
CA HIS A 21 12.02 -5.01 -16.64
C HIS A 21 10.50 -4.74 -16.58
N HIS A 22 9.82 -4.66 -17.74
CA HIS A 22 8.37 -4.52 -17.78
C HIS A 22 7.65 -5.75 -17.21
N MET A 23 8.18 -6.95 -17.44
CA MET A 23 7.65 -8.17 -16.85
C MET A 23 7.74 -8.17 -15.32
N TYR A 24 8.90 -7.82 -14.76
CA TYR A 24 9.09 -7.73 -13.30
C TYR A 24 8.17 -6.69 -12.66
N ILE A 25 8.06 -5.49 -13.26
CA ILE A 25 7.16 -4.45 -12.75
C ILE A 25 5.71 -4.93 -12.74
N ARG A 26 5.24 -5.61 -13.79
CA ARG A 26 3.88 -6.16 -13.85
C ARG A 26 3.64 -7.21 -12.78
N ALA A 27 4.58 -8.14 -12.60
CA ALA A 27 4.49 -9.17 -11.57
C ALA A 27 4.43 -8.55 -10.16
N LEU A 28 5.28 -7.54 -9.91
CA LEU A 28 5.34 -6.84 -8.63
C LEU A 28 4.05 -6.07 -8.34
N LYS A 29 3.50 -5.36 -9.33
CA LYS A 29 2.19 -4.68 -9.22
C LYS A 29 1.07 -5.67 -8.90
N ARG A 30 1.07 -6.87 -9.50
CA ARG A 30 0.08 -7.91 -9.18
C ARG A 30 0.24 -8.44 -7.76
N LEU A 31 1.48 -8.73 -7.34
CA LEU A 31 1.78 -9.23 -6.01
C LEU A 31 1.31 -8.25 -4.94
N PHE A 32 1.74 -6.98 -5.01
CA PHE A 32 1.27 -5.95 -4.08
C PHE A 32 -0.23 -5.69 -4.21
N GLY A 33 -0.76 -5.76 -5.43
CA GLY A 33 -2.19 -5.62 -5.69
C GLY A 33 -3.02 -6.63 -4.92
N TYR A 34 -2.69 -7.92 -5.01
CA TYR A 34 -3.36 -8.98 -4.27
C TYR A 34 -3.09 -8.89 -2.77
N ALA A 35 -1.84 -8.64 -2.36
CA ALA A 35 -1.47 -8.51 -0.95
C ALA A 35 -2.32 -7.44 -0.25
N HIS A 36 -2.49 -6.27 -0.87
CA HIS A 36 -3.31 -5.19 -0.33
C HIS A 36 -4.80 -5.54 -0.25
N VAL A 37 -5.37 -6.20 -1.27
CA VAL A 37 -6.78 -6.62 -1.23
C VAL A 37 -6.99 -7.67 -0.14
N LEU A 38 -6.14 -8.70 -0.08
CA LEU A 38 -6.25 -9.77 0.92
C LEU A 38 -6.06 -9.25 2.33
N LEU A 39 -5.10 -8.34 2.55
CA LEU A 39 -4.87 -7.72 3.85
C LEU A 39 -6.05 -6.85 4.27
N GLY A 40 -6.64 -6.07 3.35
CA GLY A 40 -7.87 -5.34 3.61
C GLY A 40 -9.04 -6.26 4.00
N LEU A 41 -9.20 -7.39 3.31
CA LEU A 41 -10.22 -8.38 3.65
C LEU A 41 -9.96 -9.06 5.00
N ALA A 42 -8.71 -9.34 5.33
CA ALA A 42 -8.33 -9.92 6.63
C ALA A 42 -8.67 -8.98 7.79
N VAL A 43 -8.33 -7.68 7.67
CA VAL A 43 -8.68 -6.65 8.67
C VAL A 43 -10.20 -6.50 8.78
N ALA A 44 -10.93 -6.47 7.65
CA ALA A 44 -12.39 -6.41 7.67
C ALA A 44 -13.01 -7.64 8.35
N GLY A 45 -12.47 -8.83 8.09
CA GLY A 45 -12.91 -10.07 8.73
C GLY A 45 -12.67 -10.05 10.24
N GLN A 46 -11.49 -9.61 10.67
CA GLN A 46 -11.15 -9.47 12.08
C GLN A 46 -12.06 -8.45 12.78
N PHE A 47 -12.28 -7.30 12.16
CA PHE A 47 -13.17 -6.26 12.67
C PHE A 47 -14.60 -6.77 12.91
N VAL A 48 -15.12 -7.62 12.01
CA VAL A 48 -16.45 -8.23 12.15
C VAL A 48 -16.45 -9.35 13.20
N ALA A 49 -15.39 -10.16 13.25
CA ALA A 49 -15.31 -11.33 14.13
C ALA A 49 -15.04 -10.95 15.61
N SER A 50 -14.29 -9.89 15.84
CA SER A 50 -13.91 -9.43 17.17
C SER A 50 -14.11 -7.91 17.30
N PRO A 51 -15.37 -7.44 17.36
CA PRO A 51 -15.66 -6.02 17.44
C PRO A 51 -15.11 -5.43 18.75
N THR A 52 -15.20 -6.17 19.85
CA THR A 52 -14.58 -5.76 21.11
C THR A 52 -13.08 -6.03 21.03
N TYR A 53 -12.25 -4.99 20.96
CA TYR A 53 -10.80 -5.10 21.13
C TYR A 53 -10.48 -5.49 22.59
N ASP A 54 -10.86 -6.70 22.98
CA ASP A 54 -10.61 -7.25 24.31
C ASP A 54 -9.18 -7.80 24.35
N VAL A 55 -8.26 -6.91 24.71
CA VAL A 55 -6.80 -7.14 24.75
C VAL A 55 -6.43 -8.36 25.60
N ALA A 56 -7.28 -8.76 26.56
CA ALA A 56 -7.01 -9.89 27.46
C ALA A 56 -7.10 -11.27 26.80
N THR A 57 -7.78 -11.40 25.64
CA THR A 57 -8.02 -12.72 25.00
C THR A 57 -7.47 -12.84 23.59
N SER A 58 -6.97 -11.76 22.97
CA SER A 58 -6.63 -11.73 21.54
C SER A 58 -5.27 -11.12 21.18
N SER A 59 -4.32 -10.98 22.12
CA SER A 59 -3.06 -10.24 21.88
C SER A 59 -2.30 -10.72 20.64
N ASP A 60 -2.10 -12.03 20.49
CA ASP A 60 -1.20 -12.56 19.46
C ASP A 60 -1.73 -12.33 18.02
N VAL A 61 -3.04 -12.44 17.83
CA VAL A 61 -3.68 -12.20 16.52
C VAL A 61 -3.68 -10.70 16.20
N TRP A 62 -3.92 -9.88 17.22
CA TRP A 62 -3.92 -8.43 17.06
C TRP A 62 -2.52 -7.89 16.75
N ASP A 63 -1.48 -8.40 17.40
CA ASP A 63 -0.09 -8.02 17.12
C ASP A 63 0.33 -8.38 15.69
N ALA A 64 0.01 -9.60 15.25
CA ALA A 64 0.31 -10.06 13.89
C ALA A 64 -0.40 -9.22 12.82
N ILE A 65 -1.68 -8.90 13.04
CA ILE A 65 -2.47 -8.06 12.12
C ILE A 65 -1.97 -6.62 12.13
N SER A 66 -1.69 -6.04 13.31
CA SER A 66 -1.18 -4.68 13.45
C SER A 66 0.15 -4.49 12.74
N PHE A 67 1.08 -5.45 12.86
CA PHE A 67 2.34 -5.40 12.12
C PHE A 67 2.13 -5.43 10.60
N ALA A 68 1.24 -6.31 10.12
CA ALA A 68 0.89 -6.36 8.70
C ALA A 68 0.23 -5.05 8.23
N MET A 69 -0.64 -4.45 9.04
CA MET A 69 -1.26 -3.14 8.80
C MET A 69 -0.23 -2.00 8.77
N ALA A 70 0.80 -2.04 9.62
CA ALA A 70 1.88 -1.06 9.61
C ALA A 70 2.60 -1.05 8.25
N VAL A 71 3.01 -2.25 7.79
CA VAL A 71 3.65 -2.43 6.48
C VAL A 71 2.71 -2.01 5.36
N GLY A 72 1.45 -2.48 5.37
CA GLY A 72 0.46 -2.15 4.35
C GLY A 72 0.16 -0.65 4.29
N THR A 73 0.11 0.04 5.42
CA THR A 73 -0.13 1.49 5.46
C THR A 73 1.04 2.26 4.87
N ALA A 74 2.28 1.87 5.20
CA ALA A 74 3.48 2.46 4.64
C ALA A 74 3.56 2.25 3.11
N THR A 75 3.31 1.03 2.62
CA THR A 75 3.32 0.75 1.18
C THR A 75 2.20 1.48 0.45
N ALA A 76 1.00 1.58 1.02
CA ALA A 76 -0.11 2.34 0.46
C ALA A 76 0.23 3.82 0.25
N LEU A 77 0.92 4.44 1.22
CA LEU A 77 1.40 5.82 1.11
C LEU A 77 2.42 5.97 -0.02
N VAL A 78 3.43 5.09 -0.08
CA VAL A 78 4.45 5.11 -1.13
C VAL A 78 3.83 4.92 -2.52
N ILE A 79 2.93 3.95 -2.68
CA ILE A 79 2.25 3.71 -3.96
C ILE A 79 1.41 4.93 -4.38
N SER A 80 0.71 5.56 -3.44
CA SER A 80 -0.09 6.77 -3.71
C SER A 80 0.80 7.96 -4.12
N LEU A 81 1.97 8.11 -3.48
CA LEU A 81 2.99 9.10 -3.85
C LEU A 81 3.59 8.84 -5.25
N VAL A 82 3.86 7.59 -5.60
CA VAL A 82 4.33 7.25 -6.96
C VAL A 82 3.27 7.58 -7.98
N ARG A 83 2.01 7.19 -7.73
CA ARG A 83 0.88 7.47 -8.61
C ARG A 83 0.74 8.96 -8.91
N ILE A 84 0.82 9.84 -7.90
CA ILE A 84 0.62 11.28 -8.13
C ILE A 84 1.73 11.88 -9.00
N ARG A 85 2.95 11.35 -8.92
CA ARG A 85 4.09 11.77 -9.78
C ARG A 85 3.91 11.34 -11.23
N GLU A 86 3.22 10.24 -11.49
CA GLU A 86 2.98 9.73 -12.85
C GLU A 86 1.90 10.51 -13.63
N VAL A 87 0.97 11.20 -12.95
CA VAL A 87 -0.18 11.88 -13.60
C VAL A 87 0.22 13.16 -14.35
N GLY A 88 1.47 13.61 -14.22
CA GLY A 88 2.11 14.51 -15.17
C GLY A 88 1.69 15.97 -15.09
N LYS A 89 0.42 16.36 -15.31
CA LYS A 89 0.07 17.78 -15.53
C LYS A 89 -1.34 18.26 -15.13
N LEU A 90 -2.26 17.38 -14.73
CA LEU A 90 -3.60 17.79 -14.26
C LEU A 90 -3.85 17.28 -12.83
N PRO A 91 -4.62 17.99 -11.99
CA PRO A 91 -5.01 17.47 -10.69
C PRO A 91 -5.97 16.28 -10.90
N ASP A 92 -5.44 15.05 -10.92
CA ASP A 92 -6.27 13.85 -10.73
C ASP A 92 -6.70 13.82 -9.27
N TRP A 93 -7.89 14.38 -9.03
CA TRP A 93 -8.50 14.42 -7.71
C TRP A 93 -8.57 13.03 -7.07
N ARG A 94 -8.70 11.94 -7.85
CA ARG A 94 -8.72 10.58 -7.30
C ARG A 94 -7.36 10.17 -6.76
N ALA A 95 -6.28 10.51 -7.46
CA ALA A 95 -4.92 10.26 -6.98
C ALA A 95 -4.63 11.10 -5.73
N THR A 96 -5.03 12.36 -5.73
CA THR A 96 -4.87 13.27 -4.59
C THR A 96 -5.67 12.79 -3.37
N THR A 97 -6.95 12.45 -3.53
CA THR A 97 -7.78 11.93 -2.43
C THR A 97 -7.21 10.63 -1.88
N MET A 98 -6.73 9.72 -2.74
CA MET A 98 -6.10 8.48 -2.32
C MET A 98 -4.81 8.73 -1.52
N LEU A 99 -3.99 9.69 -1.96
CA LEU A 99 -2.78 10.10 -1.23
C LEU A 99 -3.12 10.70 0.13
N ILE A 100 -4.10 11.61 0.20
CA ILE A 100 -4.55 12.21 1.46
C ILE A 100 -5.08 11.12 2.40
N ALA A 101 -5.92 10.20 1.90
CA ALA A 101 -6.46 9.10 2.71
C ALA A 101 -5.34 8.19 3.24
N ALA A 102 -4.36 7.84 2.40
CA ALA A 102 -3.20 7.05 2.82
C ALA A 102 -2.31 7.79 3.83
N ALA A 103 -2.13 9.10 3.68
CA ALA A 103 -1.37 9.92 4.62
C ALA A 103 -2.09 10.05 5.97
N CYS A 104 -3.41 10.30 5.96
CA CYS A 104 -4.22 10.31 7.18
C CYS A 104 -4.16 8.96 7.88
N LEU A 105 -4.32 7.86 7.15
CA LEU A 105 -4.19 6.51 7.69
C LEU A 105 -2.81 6.28 8.31
N PHE A 106 -1.74 6.65 7.60
CA PHE A 106 -0.36 6.53 8.08
C PHE A 106 -0.14 7.29 9.38
N LEU A 107 -0.52 8.57 9.42
CA LEU A 107 -0.33 9.39 10.61
C LEU A 107 -1.16 8.88 11.79
N LEU A 108 -2.43 8.54 11.57
CA LEU A 108 -3.31 8.02 12.62
C LEU A 108 -2.82 6.68 13.16
N PHE A 109 -2.53 5.73 12.26
CA PHE A 109 -2.06 4.39 12.63
C PHE A 109 -0.77 4.47 13.43
N PHE A 110 0.29 5.10 12.89
CA PHE A 110 1.58 5.13 13.57
C PHE A 110 1.55 5.98 14.86
N ARG A 111 0.75 7.05 14.92
CA ARG A 111 0.59 7.82 16.16
C ARG A 111 -0.06 7.01 17.26
N LEU A 112 -1.08 6.21 16.93
CA LEU A 112 -1.81 5.39 17.91
C LEU A 112 -1.03 4.13 18.28
N TRP A 113 -0.45 3.45 17.28
CA TRP A 113 0.33 2.23 17.46
C TRP A 113 1.64 2.49 18.24
N LEU A 114 2.43 3.50 17.86
CA LEU A 114 3.63 3.87 18.65
C LEU A 114 3.27 4.48 20.00
N GLY A 115 2.15 5.21 20.08
CA GLY A 115 1.58 5.70 21.34
C GLY A 115 1.27 4.59 22.34
N TRP A 116 0.94 3.39 21.84
CA TRP A 116 0.65 2.21 22.64
C TRP A 116 1.90 1.39 22.98
N GLU A 117 2.80 1.21 22.00
CA GLU A 117 3.99 0.35 22.14
C GLU A 117 5.19 1.02 22.82
N VAL A 118 5.34 2.35 22.68
CA VAL A 118 6.60 3.05 22.97
C VAL A 118 6.45 4.17 24.01
N TYR A 119 5.29 4.81 24.08
CA TYR A 119 5.09 5.99 24.94
C TYR A 119 4.30 5.65 26.21
N ASP A 120 4.60 6.38 27.28
CA ASP A 120 4.01 6.16 28.60
C ASP A 120 2.51 6.48 28.62
N SER A 121 1.78 5.81 29.50
CA SER A 121 0.30 5.79 29.54
C SER A 121 -0.35 7.17 29.72
N GLU A 122 0.39 8.18 30.18
CA GLU A 122 -0.10 9.54 30.40
C GLU A 122 -0.41 10.31 29.11
N GLU A 123 0.22 9.97 27.97
CA GLU A 123 -0.09 10.57 26.66
C GLU A 123 -1.09 9.76 25.84
N THR A 124 -1.55 8.61 26.37
CA THR A 124 -2.54 7.79 25.68
C THR A 124 -3.96 8.32 25.90
N PRO A 125 -4.78 8.43 24.84
CA PRO A 125 -6.18 8.82 25.01
C PRO A 125 -6.93 7.84 25.94
N PRO A 126 -8.03 8.28 26.59
CA PRO A 126 -8.96 7.40 27.29
C PRO A 126 -9.37 6.19 26.44
N TRP A 127 -9.69 5.07 27.09
CA TRP A 127 -9.93 3.78 26.41
C TRP A 127 -11.06 3.85 25.37
N GLU A 128 -12.12 4.61 25.63
CA GLU A 128 -13.24 4.82 24.71
C GLU A 128 -12.78 5.49 23.41
N ILE A 129 -11.93 6.52 23.54
CA ILE A 129 -11.39 7.26 22.41
C ILE A 129 -10.43 6.38 21.62
N ARG A 130 -9.62 5.57 22.30
CA ARG A 130 -8.72 4.62 21.63
C ARG A 130 -9.48 3.59 20.80
N LEU A 131 -10.55 3.02 21.35
CA LEU A 131 -11.41 2.09 20.61
C LEU A 131 -12.01 2.74 19.37
N LEU A 132 -12.54 3.95 19.52
CA LEU A 132 -13.10 4.70 18.39
C LEU A 132 -12.05 4.96 17.30
N LEU A 133 -10.83 5.34 17.69
CA LEU A 133 -9.73 5.57 16.77
C LEU A 133 -9.29 4.28 16.06
N TRP A 134 -9.22 3.15 16.77
CA TRP A 134 -8.91 1.84 16.17
C TRP A 134 -9.96 1.42 15.15
N TYR A 135 -11.26 1.58 15.46
CA TYR A 135 -12.32 1.32 14.47
C TYR A 135 -12.20 2.22 13.23
N ALA A 136 -11.90 3.50 13.42
CA ALA A 136 -11.70 4.43 12.31
C ALA A 136 -10.49 4.03 11.46
N ILE A 137 -9.41 3.60 12.10
CA ILE A 137 -8.21 3.08 11.46
C ILE A 137 -8.53 1.82 10.65
N ASP A 138 -9.25 0.85 11.21
CA ASP A 138 -9.59 -0.39 10.50
C ASP A 138 -10.42 -0.12 9.26
N VAL A 139 -11.48 0.69 9.39
CA VAL A 139 -12.33 1.06 8.24
C VAL A 139 -11.52 1.80 7.18
N LEU A 140 -10.71 2.79 7.59
CA LEU A 140 -9.89 3.55 6.66
C LEU A 140 -8.83 2.65 6.00
N PHE A 141 -8.24 1.72 6.75
CA PHE A 141 -7.28 0.75 6.25
C PHE A 141 -7.89 -0.14 5.20
N VAL A 142 -9.07 -0.71 5.45
CA VAL A 142 -9.79 -1.55 4.49
C VAL A 142 -10.04 -0.78 3.20
N ILE A 143 -10.58 0.45 3.30
CA ILE A 143 -10.89 1.29 2.14
C ILE A 143 -9.63 1.60 1.35
N VAL A 144 -8.58 2.08 2.01
CA VAL A 144 -7.31 2.48 1.37
C VAL A 144 -6.65 1.26 0.75
N SER A 145 -6.47 0.17 1.51
CA SER A 145 -5.76 -1.01 1.04
C SER A 145 -6.46 -1.66 -0.15
N VAL A 146 -7.79 -1.86 -0.09
CA VAL A 146 -8.55 -2.39 -1.23
C VAL A 146 -8.47 -1.45 -2.44
N THR A 147 -8.53 -0.14 -2.24
CA THR A 147 -8.43 0.85 -3.33
C THR A 147 -7.06 0.82 -3.98
N VAL A 148 -5.98 0.81 -3.20
CA VAL A 148 -4.58 0.66 -3.66
C VAL A 148 -4.41 -0.65 -4.43
N GLY A 149 -4.87 -1.76 -3.85
CA GLY A 149 -4.73 -3.07 -4.44
C GLY A 149 -5.43 -3.16 -5.80
N ARG A 150 -6.66 -2.67 -5.90
CA ARG A 150 -7.41 -2.62 -7.17
C ARG A 150 -6.74 -1.70 -8.20
N TYR A 151 -6.17 -0.58 -7.78
CA TYR A 151 -5.42 0.32 -8.66
C TYR A 151 -4.21 -0.41 -9.27
N LEU A 152 -3.41 -1.09 -8.45
CA LEU A 152 -2.25 -1.85 -8.91
C LEU A 152 -2.63 -2.99 -9.86
N LEU A 153 -3.67 -3.75 -9.55
CA LEU A 153 -4.15 -4.83 -10.42
C LEU A 153 -4.61 -4.31 -11.78
N ARG A 154 -5.36 -3.21 -11.81
CA ARG A 154 -5.81 -2.57 -13.07
C ARG A 154 -4.65 -2.10 -13.92
N THR A 155 -3.69 -1.40 -13.31
CA THR A 155 -2.52 -0.88 -14.04
C THR A 155 -1.58 -2.00 -14.52
N ALA A 156 -1.54 -3.15 -13.83
CA ALA A 156 -0.81 -4.33 -14.30
C ALA A 156 -1.49 -5.02 -15.51
N THR A 157 -2.82 -4.92 -15.64
CA THR A 157 -3.55 -5.46 -16.81
C THR A 157 -3.51 -4.54 -18.03
N SER A 158 -3.58 -3.22 -17.83
CA SER A 158 -3.54 -2.26 -18.95
C SER A 158 -2.23 -2.27 -19.73
N GLN A 159 -1.13 -2.72 -19.11
CA GLN A 159 0.17 -2.90 -19.76
C GLN A 159 0.30 -4.21 -20.57
N ALA A 160 -0.76 -5.02 -20.69
CA ALA A 160 -0.77 -6.28 -21.44
C ALA A 160 -1.58 -6.23 -22.75
N GLY A 161 -2.26 -5.11 -23.04
CA GLY A 161 -3.16 -4.95 -24.19
C GLY A 161 -2.83 -3.81 -25.14
N GLY A 162 -1.60 -3.29 -25.10
CA GLY A 162 -1.07 -2.32 -26.06
C GLY A 162 0.25 -2.83 -26.62
#